data_AF-A0A7K2YCH8-F1
#
_entry.id   AF-A0A7K2YCH8-F1
#
_cell.length_a   1.000
_cell.length_b   1.000
_cell.length_c   1.000
_cell.angle_alpha   90.00
_cell.angle_beta   90.00
_cell.angle_gamma   90.00
#
_symmetry.space_group_name_H-M   'P 1'
#
loop_
_entity.id
_entity.type
_entity.pdbx_description
1 polymer ?
#
loop_
_entity_poly.entity_id
_entity_poly.type
_entity_poly.pdbx_seq_one_letter_code
_entity_poly.pdbx_strand_id
1 'polypeptide(L)'
;PRGGRVHIRLWAAEQLADFSGATALSGTWLLRYARALGNKVGPDVDLHTLPPVTGLLKLGRGCAVEAEVDLSGYWLDGDRLEIGALKVGAGAIVGTRSTLLPGVRIGRSAEIAAGSSVVGNVPPGRRWGGAPAARLGKVDRDRLGERPPRKATWAAMYGLSGFALGLFPFVAALPALPILGSFVHPGDGLGAALGGALLALVPAVAAVAVGYALLILLAVRALSVGLRVGTHPLHSRIGWQAWTVTQLMDMAREHLFPLYASLLTPVWLRALGMKVGRGVEASTVLALPSLTTVGDGAFLADDTLIASYELGGGWLRIGEAEIGERAFLGNSGMTAPGRSVPDGGLVGVLSATPKKAKKGRSYLGMPPMRLPRSADTADQSLTYDPPARLRWARGLVEVCRIVPVLCSAALALLTVAALAWLASYSFVLAAALSGLVLVTCGVLAAAVSIAAKWILVGRFRVVEHPLWSGFVWRNELADTFVEVLAVPWLVGRVPGTPLMNLWLRGLGARIGRGVWCESYWLPEADLVTLGDAVSVNRGCVLQTHLFHDRIMRMDTVILREGATLGPRGIVLPGSTVGARSTLGPASLVMRGESVPEDTSWLGNPIEAWRR
;
A
#
# COMPACT_ATOMS: atom_id res chain seq x y z
N PRO A 1 25.30 -12.91 3.69
CA PRO A 1 24.32 -14.00 3.59
C PRO A 1 23.00 -13.60 4.27
N ARG A 2 21.88 -14.13 3.76
CA ARG A 2 20.55 -14.08 4.35
C ARG A 2 20.58 -14.67 5.76
N GLY A 3 19.93 -13.99 6.69
CA GLY A 3 19.96 -14.32 8.12
C GLY A 3 21.32 -14.12 8.81
N GLY A 4 22.35 -13.65 8.09
CA GLY A 4 23.66 -13.35 8.69
C GLY A 4 23.65 -12.06 9.52
N ARG A 5 24.74 -11.81 10.26
CA ARG A 5 24.88 -10.65 11.16
C ARG A 5 24.59 -9.30 10.49
N VAL A 6 25.02 -9.08 9.25
CA VAL A 6 24.75 -7.83 8.50
C VAL A 6 23.26 -7.71 8.19
N HIS A 7 22.63 -8.80 7.76
CA HIS A 7 21.22 -8.82 7.42
C HIS A 7 20.33 -8.55 8.64
N ILE A 8 20.60 -9.22 9.76
CA ILE A 8 19.83 -9.03 11.00
C ILE A 8 19.98 -7.59 11.52
N ARG A 9 21.17 -7.00 11.42
CA ARG A 9 21.38 -5.59 11.81
C ARG A 9 20.57 -4.62 10.94
N LEU A 10 20.53 -4.87 9.63
CA LEU A 10 19.74 -4.08 8.70
C LEU A 10 18.24 -4.22 9.00
N TRP A 11 17.76 -5.47 9.12
CA TRP A 11 16.38 -5.77 9.49
C TRP A 11 15.99 -5.09 10.80
N ALA A 12 16.80 -5.23 11.85
CA ALA A 12 16.53 -4.59 13.14
C ALA A 12 16.49 -3.05 13.04
N ALA A 13 17.34 -2.44 12.22
CA ALA A 13 17.33 -1.00 11.99
C ALA A 13 16.05 -0.53 11.27
N GLU A 14 15.57 -1.29 10.27
CA GLU A 14 14.29 -1.04 9.61
C GLU A 14 13.13 -1.14 10.62
N GLN A 15 13.09 -2.20 11.42
CA GLN A 15 12.02 -2.35 12.41
C GLN A 15 12.04 -1.29 13.50
N LEU A 16 13.22 -0.81 13.91
CA LEU A 16 13.33 0.31 14.85
C LEU A 16 12.80 1.61 14.24
N ALA A 17 13.08 1.87 12.96
CA ALA A 17 12.55 3.04 12.25
C ALA A 17 11.01 3.01 12.13
N ASP A 18 10.45 1.84 11.81
CA ASP A 18 9.00 1.62 11.75
C ASP A 18 8.33 1.72 13.13
N PHE A 19 8.99 1.21 14.18
CA PHE A 19 8.44 1.23 15.54
C PHE A 19 8.50 2.62 16.17
N SER A 20 9.53 3.41 15.86
CA SER A 20 9.65 4.78 16.39
C SER A 20 8.65 5.76 15.75
N GLY A 21 7.86 5.33 14.76
CA GLY A 21 6.98 6.21 13.99
C GLY A 21 7.74 7.17 13.07
N ALA A 22 9.04 6.95 12.84
CA ALA A 22 9.84 7.82 11.97
C ALA A 22 9.35 7.75 10.51
N THR A 23 8.63 6.70 10.16
CA THR A 23 7.99 6.50 8.87
C THR A 23 6.78 7.42 8.61
N ALA A 24 6.21 8.02 9.66
CA ALA A 24 5.17 9.04 9.53
C ALA A 24 5.72 10.47 9.27
N LEU A 25 7.06 10.63 9.30
CA LEU A 25 7.69 11.94 9.07
C LEU A 25 7.51 12.39 7.62
N SER A 26 7.23 13.68 7.46
CA SER A 26 7.03 14.29 6.15
C SER A 26 7.64 15.69 6.05
N GLY A 27 7.67 16.22 4.83
CA GLY A 27 8.16 17.57 4.56
C GLY A 27 9.59 17.81 5.06
N THR A 28 9.77 18.84 5.88
CA THR A 28 11.10 19.24 6.38
C THR A 28 11.71 18.23 7.36
N TRP A 29 10.87 17.51 8.10
CA TRP A 29 11.32 16.51 9.06
C TRP A 29 11.92 15.29 8.38
N LEU A 30 11.34 14.87 7.25
CA LEU A 30 11.84 13.78 6.45
C LEU A 30 13.27 14.04 5.92
N LEU A 31 13.54 15.27 5.48
CA LEU A 31 14.90 15.68 5.06
C LEU A 31 15.90 15.70 6.23
N ARG A 32 15.46 16.04 7.45
CA ARG A 32 16.30 16.02 8.65
C ARG A 32 16.59 14.57 9.07
N TYR A 33 15.56 13.73 9.06
CA TYR A 33 15.66 12.31 9.34
C TYR A 33 16.61 11.61 8.37
N ALA A 34 16.50 11.88 7.06
CA ALA A 34 17.43 11.36 6.06
C ALA A 34 18.89 11.66 6.40
N ARG A 35 19.21 12.91 6.80
CA ARG A 35 20.57 13.30 7.20
C ARG A 35 21.01 12.63 8.50
N ALA A 36 20.11 12.49 9.48
CA ALA A 36 20.38 11.83 10.75
C ALA A 36 20.75 10.34 10.57
N LEU A 37 20.13 9.67 9.58
CA LEU A 37 20.48 8.32 9.15
C LEU A 37 21.83 8.21 8.42
N GLY A 38 22.56 9.33 8.23
CA GLY A 38 23.85 9.36 7.54
C GLY A 38 23.77 9.58 6.03
N ASN A 39 22.57 9.77 5.47
CA ASN A 39 22.41 10.02 4.04
C ASN A 39 22.89 11.44 3.65
N LYS A 40 23.50 11.56 2.47
CA LYS A 40 24.02 12.84 1.95
C LYS A 40 22.95 13.57 1.16
N VAL A 41 22.25 14.50 1.79
CA VAL A 41 21.13 15.25 1.18
C VAL A 41 21.54 16.69 0.84
N GLY A 42 21.64 16.98 -0.45
CA GLY A 42 21.96 18.31 -0.98
C GLY A 42 20.90 19.38 -0.66
N PRO A 43 21.22 20.66 -0.92
CA PRO A 43 20.24 21.75 -0.77
C PRO A 43 19.13 21.62 -1.82
N ASP A 44 17.96 22.19 -1.51
CA ASP A 44 16.82 22.25 -2.42
C ASP A 44 16.22 20.89 -2.85
N VAL A 45 16.57 19.79 -2.17
CA VAL A 45 16.00 18.46 -2.45
C VAL A 45 14.53 18.40 -2.04
N ASP A 46 13.69 17.93 -2.96
CA ASP A 46 12.28 17.62 -2.74
C ASP A 46 12.17 16.09 -2.52
N LEU A 47 11.91 15.64 -1.29
CA LEU A 47 11.88 14.22 -0.91
C LEU A 47 10.51 13.87 -0.31
N HIS A 48 9.74 13.04 -1.02
CA HIS A 48 8.39 12.60 -0.62
C HIS A 48 8.32 11.09 -0.35
N THR A 49 9.47 10.42 -0.21
CA THR A 49 9.57 9.00 0.16
C THR A 49 10.57 8.81 1.31
N LEU A 50 10.48 7.70 2.02
CA LEU A 50 11.37 7.39 3.12
C LEU A 50 12.82 7.16 2.62
N PRO A 51 13.82 7.77 3.26
CA PRO A 51 15.22 7.48 2.98
C PRO A 51 15.61 6.10 3.53
N PRO A 52 16.64 5.43 2.99
CA PRO A 52 17.11 4.18 3.54
C PRO A 52 17.79 4.37 4.90
N VAL A 53 17.58 3.41 5.81
CA VAL A 53 18.25 3.35 7.12
C VAL A 53 19.74 3.04 7.02
N THR A 54 20.21 2.57 5.86
CA THR A 54 21.61 2.20 5.62
C THR A 54 22.56 3.40 5.61
N GLY A 55 22.05 4.62 5.45
CA GLY A 55 22.88 5.82 5.24
C GLY A 55 23.54 5.88 3.85
N LEU A 56 23.24 4.93 2.96
CA LEU A 56 23.88 4.78 1.65
C LEU A 56 23.14 5.52 0.51
N LEU A 57 22.45 6.62 0.80
CA LEU A 57 21.81 7.48 -0.20
C LEU A 57 22.56 8.81 -0.36
N LYS A 58 22.77 9.23 -1.62
CA LYS A 58 23.22 10.58 -1.99
C LYS A 58 22.22 11.27 -2.91
N LEU A 59 21.61 12.35 -2.42
CA LEU A 59 20.70 13.20 -3.18
C LEU A 59 21.40 14.51 -3.58
N GLY A 60 21.48 14.78 -4.87
CA GLY A 60 22.08 15.99 -5.43
C GLY A 60 21.20 17.22 -5.25
N ARG A 61 21.80 18.42 -5.36
CA ARG A 61 21.06 19.70 -5.24
C ARG A 61 19.82 19.72 -6.13
N GLY A 62 18.68 20.11 -5.58
CA GLY A 62 17.47 20.37 -6.35
C GLY A 62 16.81 19.13 -7.00
N CYS A 63 17.25 17.91 -6.66
CA CYS A 63 16.58 16.71 -7.17
C CYS A 63 15.23 16.51 -6.49
N ALA A 64 14.32 15.83 -7.20
CA ALA A 64 13.00 15.47 -6.70
C ALA A 64 12.87 13.94 -6.67
N VAL A 65 12.40 13.40 -5.55
CA VAL A 65 12.00 12.01 -5.41
C VAL A 65 10.56 11.99 -4.92
N GLU A 66 9.68 11.46 -5.76
CA GLU A 66 8.24 11.42 -5.50
C GLU A 66 7.86 10.32 -4.48
N ALA A 67 6.57 10.23 -4.18
CA ALA A 67 6.02 9.29 -3.22
C ALA A 67 6.20 7.83 -3.65
N GLU A 68 6.23 6.93 -2.67
CA GLU A 68 6.31 5.48 -2.88
C GLU A 68 7.48 5.02 -3.77
N VAL A 69 8.56 5.79 -3.89
CA VAL A 69 9.80 5.32 -4.52
C VAL A 69 10.55 4.43 -3.54
N ASP A 70 10.94 3.22 -3.97
CA ASP A 70 11.80 2.33 -3.19
C ASP A 70 13.25 2.82 -3.28
N LEU A 71 13.71 3.42 -2.17
CA LEU A 71 15.07 3.90 -1.95
C LEU A 71 15.87 3.01 -1.00
N SER A 72 15.38 1.83 -0.61
CA SER A 72 16.01 1.00 0.42
C SER A 72 17.45 0.62 0.05
N GLY A 73 17.75 0.44 -1.23
CA GLY A 73 19.10 0.15 -1.72
C GLY A 73 19.62 -1.23 -1.34
N TYR A 74 18.71 -2.14 -0.95
CA TYR A 74 19.01 -3.55 -0.71
C TYR A 74 17.84 -4.45 -1.11
N TRP A 75 18.15 -5.74 -1.27
CA TRP A 75 17.17 -6.82 -1.39
C TRP A 75 17.85 -8.18 -1.18
N LEU A 76 17.04 -9.22 -0.99
CA LEU A 76 17.49 -10.60 -0.92
C LEU A 76 17.35 -11.29 -2.28
N ASP A 77 18.43 -11.91 -2.70
CA ASP A 77 18.53 -12.74 -3.89
C ASP A 77 19.04 -14.12 -3.50
N GLY A 78 18.12 -15.08 -3.41
CA GLY A 78 18.37 -16.38 -2.81
C GLY A 78 18.83 -16.22 -1.36
N ASP A 79 20.06 -16.67 -1.09
CA ASP A 79 20.74 -16.57 0.20
C ASP A 79 21.68 -15.35 0.29
N ARG A 80 21.72 -14.49 -0.72
CA ARG A 80 22.57 -13.31 -0.78
C ARG A 80 21.78 -12.05 -0.45
N LEU A 81 22.29 -11.27 0.49
CA LEU A 81 21.83 -9.90 0.73
C LEU A 81 22.66 -8.97 -0.15
N GLU A 82 22.00 -8.33 -1.11
CA GLU A 82 22.60 -7.30 -1.95
C GLU A 82 22.36 -5.94 -1.31
N ILE A 83 23.41 -5.16 -1.07
CA ILE A 83 23.32 -3.79 -0.54
C ILE A 83 24.19 -2.90 -1.42
N GLY A 84 23.68 -1.73 -1.79
CA GLY A 84 24.40 -0.82 -2.67
C GLY A 84 23.99 0.62 -2.48
N ALA A 85 24.96 1.52 -2.61
CA ALA A 85 24.70 2.94 -2.49
C ALA A 85 23.89 3.47 -3.68
N LEU A 86 22.90 4.31 -3.37
CA LEU A 86 22.07 4.99 -4.36
C LEU A 86 22.53 6.43 -4.54
N LYS A 87 22.60 6.89 -5.79
CA LYS A 87 22.94 8.29 -6.09
C LYS A 87 21.92 8.89 -7.05
N VAL A 88 21.26 9.96 -6.60
CA VAL A 88 20.38 10.78 -7.44
C VAL A 88 21.08 12.09 -7.76
N GLY A 89 21.32 12.35 -9.05
CA GLY A 89 22.06 13.52 -9.52
C GLY A 89 21.32 14.84 -9.28
N ALA A 90 22.05 15.96 -9.32
CA ALA A 90 21.44 17.29 -9.13
C ALA A 90 20.34 17.56 -10.17
N GLY A 91 19.20 18.08 -9.73
CA GLY A 91 18.04 18.35 -10.57
C GLY A 91 17.41 17.12 -11.25
N ALA A 92 17.80 15.90 -10.87
CA ALA A 92 17.17 14.69 -11.37
C ALA A 92 15.78 14.49 -10.73
N ILE A 93 14.91 13.76 -11.42
CA ILE A 93 13.55 13.45 -10.99
C ILE A 93 13.38 11.94 -10.97
N VAL A 94 12.87 11.39 -9.85
CA VAL A 94 12.48 9.99 -9.73
C VAL A 94 10.98 9.91 -9.48
N GLY A 95 10.24 9.42 -10.48
CA GLY A 95 8.79 9.37 -10.47
C GLY A 95 8.22 8.34 -9.49
N THR A 96 6.98 8.58 -9.09
CA THR A 96 6.19 7.80 -8.12
C THR A 96 6.22 6.29 -8.41
N ARG A 97 6.22 5.45 -7.37
CA ARG A 97 6.23 3.97 -7.49
C ARG A 97 7.42 3.38 -8.27
N SER A 98 8.51 4.13 -8.45
CA SER A 98 9.74 3.58 -9.04
C SER A 98 10.55 2.77 -8.02
N THR A 99 11.35 1.83 -8.50
CA THR A 99 12.25 1.00 -7.69
C THR A 99 13.69 1.20 -8.15
N LEU A 100 14.57 1.61 -7.25
CA LEU A 100 16.00 1.78 -7.55
C LEU A 100 16.81 0.62 -6.97
N LEU A 101 17.43 -0.17 -7.84
CA LEU A 101 18.25 -1.31 -7.41
C LEU A 101 19.55 -0.86 -6.72
N PRO A 102 20.15 -1.73 -5.88
CA PRO A 102 21.44 -1.48 -5.26
C PRO A 102 22.51 -0.99 -6.25
N GLY A 103 23.19 0.12 -5.93
CA GLY A 103 24.30 0.65 -6.72
C GLY A 103 23.93 1.62 -7.85
N VAL A 104 22.64 1.86 -8.08
CA VAL A 104 22.15 2.74 -9.16
C VAL A 104 22.63 4.18 -9.00
N ARG A 105 23.05 4.78 -10.12
CA ARG A 105 23.37 6.21 -10.23
C ARG A 105 22.52 6.87 -11.29
N ILE A 106 21.67 7.80 -10.87
CA ILE A 106 20.86 8.65 -11.73
C ILE A 106 21.66 9.92 -12.04
N GLY A 107 21.90 10.19 -13.32
CA GLY A 107 22.66 11.35 -13.79
C GLY A 107 21.99 12.68 -13.47
N ARG A 108 22.76 13.77 -13.55
CA ARG A 108 22.27 15.14 -13.37
C ARG A 108 21.13 15.43 -14.35
N SER A 109 20.04 16.02 -13.87
CA SER A 109 18.87 16.39 -14.68
C SER A 109 18.28 15.23 -15.50
N ALA A 110 18.47 13.98 -15.07
CA ALA A 110 17.77 12.83 -15.64
C ALA A 110 16.36 12.71 -15.06
N GLU A 111 15.45 12.10 -15.81
CA GLU A 111 14.06 11.88 -15.38
C GLU A 111 13.74 10.38 -15.47
N ILE A 112 13.32 9.78 -14.35
CA ILE A 112 12.78 8.42 -14.29
C ILE A 112 11.26 8.53 -14.25
N ALA A 113 10.57 7.93 -15.22
CA ALA A 113 9.12 7.91 -15.25
C ALA A 113 8.55 7.08 -14.08
N ALA A 114 7.32 7.38 -13.65
CA ALA A 114 6.63 6.63 -12.61
C ALA A 114 6.53 5.12 -12.92
N GLY A 115 6.56 4.28 -11.89
CA GLY A 115 6.47 2.82 -11.97
C GLY A 115 7.67 2.14 -12.63
N SER A 116 8.83 2.78 -12.69
CA SER A 116 10.00 2.23 -13.38
C SER A 116 10.89 1.40 -12.46
N SER A 117 11.53 0.34 -12.99
CA SER A 117 12.56 -0.45 -12.28
C SER A 117 13.95 -0.12 -12.82
N VAL A 118 14.78 0.57 -12.05
CA VAL A 118 16.10 1.04 -12.51
C VAL A 118 17.19 0.10 -12.01
N VAL A 119 17.86 -0.60 -12.93
CA VAL A 119 18.90 -1.60 -12.60
C VAL A 119 20.32 -1.03 -12.73
N GLY A 120 20.51 -0.05 -13.61
CA GLY A 120 21.83 0.46 -13.98
C GLY A 120 21.95 1.99 -13.91
N ASN A 121 23.09 2.48 -14.37
CA ASN A 121 23.37 3.91 -14.40
C ASN A 121 22.54 4.61 -15.48
N VAL A 122 21.90 5.71 -15.11
CA VAL A 122 21.13 6.55 -16.03
C VAL A 122 21.95 7.78 -16.41
N PRO A 123 22.26 8.00 -17.71
CA PRO A 123 23.06 9.14 -18.13
C PRO A 123 22.39 10.51 -17.83
N PRO A 124 23.16 11.58 -17.65
CA PRO A 124 22.63 12.93 -17.43
C PRO A 124 21.68 13.40 -18.55
N GLY A 125 20.63 14.16 -18.18
CA GLY A 125 19.70 14.77 -19.14
C GLY A 125 18.85 13.78 -19.95
N ARG A 126 18.82 12.50 -19.57
CA ARG A 126 18.05 11.46 -20.25
C ARG A 126 16.78 11.13 -19.50
N ARG A 127 15.72 10.86 -20.25
CA ARG A 127 14.46 10.36 -19.74
C ARG A 127 14.41 8.85 -19.91
N TRP A 128 14.18 8.14 -18.82
CA TRP A 128 14.13 6.67 -18.76
C TRP A 128 12.82 6.23 -18.14
N GLY A 129 12.34 5.05 -18.50
CA GLY A 129 11.20 4.45 -17.83
C GLY A 129 10.89 3.03 -18.30
N GLY A 130 9.96 2.38 -17.59
CA GLY A 130 9.65 0.96 -17.76
C GLY A 130 10.30 0.10 -16.66
N ALA A 131 9.96 -1.18 -16.66
CA ALA A 131 10.54 -2.20 -15.79
C ALA A 131 10.98 -3.38 -16.67
N PRO A 132 12.29 -3.53 -16.97
CA PRO A 132 13.39 -2.63 -16.59
C PRO A 132 13.32 -1.26 -17.30
N ALA A 133 13.91 -0.24 -16.67
CA ALA A 133 13.93 1.11 -17.20
C ALA A 133 14.83 1.19 -18.45
N ALA A 134 14.26 1.63 -19.56
CA ALA A 134 14.96 1.87 -20.81
C ALA A 134 14.89 3.35 -21.20
N ARG A 135 15.78 3.77 -22.11
CA ARG A 135 15.82 5.16 -22.59
C ARG A 135 14.56 5.48 -23.39
N LEU A 136 13.79 6.47 -22.91
CA LEU A 136 12.62 7.01 -23.59
C LEU A 136 12.95 8.23 -24.46
N GLY A 137 14.00 8.98 -24.11
CA GLY A 137 14.35 10.20 -24.85
C GLY A 137 15.30 11.14 -24.12
N LYS A 138 15.31 12.41 -24.55
CA LYS A 138 15.92 13.52 -23.81
C LYS A 138 14.90 14.09 -22.84
N VAL A 139 15.38 14.61 -21.71
CA VAL A 139 14.53 15.42 -20.83
C VAL A 139 14.22 16.73 -21.54
N ASP A 140 12.94 17.10 -21.54
CA ASP A 140 12.50 18.42 -21.96
C ASP A 140 12.83 19.40 -20.82
N ARG A 141 13.93 20.14 -20.98
CA ARG A 141 14.46 21.03 -19.94
C ARG A 141 13.67 22.33 -19.83
N ASP A 142 12.97 22.70 -20.90
CA ASP A 142 12.20 23.94 -20.98
C ASP A 142 10.75 23.72 -20.49
N ARG A 143 10.34 22.46 -20.32
CA ARG A 143 9.04 22.06 -19.72
C ARG A 143 8.80 22.70 -18.36
N LEU A 144 9.85 22.87 -17.57
CA LEU A 144 9.80 23.43 -16.23
C LEU A 144 10.64 24.71 -16.26
N GLY A 145 10.02 25.85 -16.02
CA GLY A 145 10.72 27.14 -15.93
C GLY A 145 11.69 27.18 -14.75
N GLU A 146 12.24 28.36 -14.47
CA GLU A 146 13.15 28.55 -13.34
C GLU A 146 12.55 28.04 -12.02
N ARG A 147 13.42 27.49 -11.17
CA ARG A 147 13.00 26.94 -9.88
C ARG A 147 12.39 28.07 -9.02
N PRO A 148 11.14 27.91 -8.55
CA PRO A 148 10.53 28.94 -7.73
C PRO A 148 11.23 29.01 -6.36
N PRO A 149 11.27 30.20 -5.73
CA PRO A 149 11.93 30.36 -4.44
C PRO A 149 11.22 29.55 -3.35
N ARG A 150 12.01 28.88 -2.51
CA ARG A 150 11.49 28.19 -1.33
C ARG A 150 11.16 29.21 -0.24
N LYS A 151 9.87 29.37 0.05
CA LYS A 151 9.40 30.22 1.15
C LYS A 151 9.44 29.42 2.46
N ALA A 152 10.13 29.95 3.47
CA ALA A 152 10.26 29.34 4.78
C ALA A 152 8.90 29.07 5.45
N THR A 153 7.92 29.95 5.23
CA THR A 153 6.54 29.80 5.71
C THR A 153 5.90 28.50 5.24
N TRP A 154 5.99 28.19 3.95
CA TRP A 154 5.46 26.93 3.42
C TRP A 154 6.24 25.73 3.94
N ALA A 155 7.57 25.80 4.03
CA ALA A 155 8.36 24.73 4.62
C ALA A 155 7.93 24.42 6.07
N ALA A 156 7.64 25.46 6.86
CA ALA A 156 7.07 25.30 8.20
C ALA A 156 5.66 24.68 8.16
N MET A 157 4.79 25.11 7.24
CA MET A 157 3.45 24.54 7.06
C MET A 157 3.48 23.04 6.77
N TYR A 158 4.33 22.55 5.85
CA TYR A 158 4.48 21.11 5.61
C TYR A 158 4.95 20.37 6.88
N GLY A 159 5.89 20.95 7.63
CA GLY A 159 6.38 20.37 8.88
C GLY A 159 5.33 20.32 9.98
N LEU A 160 4.52 21.38 10.14
CA LEU A 160 3.41 21.45 11.09
C LEU A 160 2.28 20.50 10.69
N SER A 161 1.99 20.38 9.39
CA SER A 161 1.00 19.42 8.89
C SER A 161 1.40 17.98 9.21
N GLY A 162 2.67 17.60 9.07
CA GLY A 162 3.13 16.27 9.50
C GLY A 162 2.81 15.97 10.97
N PHE A 163 3.04 16.95 11.86
CA PHE A 163 2.69 16.81 13.28
C PHE A 163 1.16 16.77 13.50
N ALA A 164 0.40 17.63 12.83
CA ALA A 164 -1.05 17.65 12.91
C ALA A 164 -1.69 16.35 12.41
N LEU A 165 -1.14 15.74 11.35
CA LEU A 165 -1.54 14.42 10.85
C LEU A 165 -1.25 13.34 11.91
N GLY A 166 -0.13 13.40 12.62
CA GLY A 166 0.15 12.49 13.74
C GLY A 166 -0.82 12.62 14.93
N LEU A 167 -1.34 13.82 15.19
CA LEU A 167 -2.37 14.06 16.21
C LEU A 167 -3.79 13.70 15.75
N PHE A 168 -3.98 13.45 14.46
CA PHE A 168 -5.29 13.29 13.86
C PHE A 168 -6.13 12.16 14.48
N PRO A 169 -5.60 10.94 14.72
CA PRO A 169 -6.38 9.88 15.37
C PRO A 169 -6.81 10.22 16.80
N PHE A 170 -5.99 10.99 17.53
CA PHE A 170 -6.30 11.41 18.90
C PHE A 170 -7.43 12.43 18.94
N VAL A 171 -7.44 13.38 18.01
CA VAL A 171 -8.54 14.36 17.87
C VAL A 171 -9.84 13.63 17.52
N ALA A 172 -9.79 12.65 16.62
CA ALA A 172 -10.94 11.85 16.25
C ALA A 172 -11.48 11.00 17.42
N ALA A 173 -10.66 10.68 18.41
CA ALA A 173 -11.06 9.90 19.59
C ALA A 173 -11.71 10.73 20.71
N LEU A 174 -11.63 12.07 20.68
CA LEU A 174 -12.19 12.93 21.73
C LEU A 174 -13.68 12.69 22.03
N PRO A 175 -14.57 12.47 21.02
CA PRO A 175 -15.98 12.19 21.29
C PRO A 175 -16.24 10.89 22.05
N ALA A 176 -15.29 9.94 22.04
CA ALA A 176 -15.41 8.70 22.81
C ALA A 176 -15.12 8.90 24.31
N LEU A 177 -14.41 9.97 24.70
CA LEU A 177 -14.10 10.25 26.11
C LEU A 177 -15.33 10.47 26.99
N PRO A 178 -16.32 11.33 26.64
CA PRO A 178 -17.53 11.47 27.45
C PRO A 178 -18.39 10.20 27.46
N ILE A 179 -18.36 9.41 26.38
CA ILE A 179 -19.02 8.10 26.34
C ILE A 179 -18.38 7.21 27.39
N LEU A 180 -17.05 7.01 27.35
CA LEU A 180 -16.32 6.22 28.34
C LEU A 180 -16.55 6.74 29.77
N GLY A 181 -16.50 8.05 30.00
CA GLY A 181 -16.74 8.67 31.31
C GLY A 181 -18.17 8.50 31.86
N SER A 182 -19.13 8.12 31.02
CA SER A 182 -20.49 7.78 31.46
C SER A 182 -20.59 6.35 32.03
N PHE A 183 -19.61 5.48 31.74
CA PHE A 183 -19.57 4.09 32.20
C PHE A 183 -18.39 3.78 33.14
N VAL A 184 -17.37 4.64 33.18
CA VAL A 184 -16.17 4.50 34.02
C VAL A 184 -16.06 5.72 34.91
N HIS A 185 -16.15 5.52 36.22
CA HIS A 185 -16.23 6.60 37.20
C HIS A 185 -14.95 6.74 38.03
N PRO A 186 -14.59 7.97 38.46
CA PRO A 186 -13.50 8.16 39.41
C PRO A 186 -13.73 7.38 40.70
N GLY A 187 -12.75 6.59 41.11
CA GLY A 187 -12.83 5.72 42.30
C GLY A 187 -13.18 4.27 41.99
N ASP A 188 -13.55 3.93 40.75
CA ASP A 188 -13.75 2.54 40.34
C ASP A 188 -12.46 1.72 40.48
N GLY A 189 -12.57 0.52 41.05
CA GLY A 189 -11.52 -0.48 40.97
C GLY A 189 -11.33 -0.98 39.53
N LEU A 190 -10.16 -1.55 39.23
CA LEU A 190 -9.81 -1.96 37.86
C LEU A 190 -10.87 -2.86 37.18
N GLY A 191 -11.47 -3.79 37.93
CA GLY A 191 -12.50 -4.69 37.40
C GLY A 191 -13.80 -3.95 37.01
N ALA A 192 -14.25 -3.00 37.85
CA ALA A 192 -15.42 -2.18 37.56
C ALA A 192 -15.16 -1.25 36.37
N ALA A 193 -14.00 -0.59 36.34
CA ALA A 193 -13.59 0.26 35.24
C ALA A 193 -13.48 -0.52 33.90
N LEU A 194 -12.91 -1.72 33.92
CA LEU A 194 -12.85 -2.59 32.75
C LEU A 194 -14.25 -3.02 32.28
N GLY A 195 -15.12 -3.43 33.20
CA GLY A 195 -16.50 -3.79 32.90
C GLY A 195 -17.28 -2.63 32.26
N GLY A 196 -17.19 -1.43 32.85
CA GLY A 196 -17.78 -0.21 32.31
C GLY A 196 -17.24 0.15 30.91
N ALA A 197 -15.92 0.09 30.72
CA ALA A 197 -15.30 0.37 29.42
C ALA A 197 -15.69 -0.66 28.34
N LEU A 198 -15.88 -1.94 28.71
CA LEU A 198 -16.38 -2.97 27.79
C LEU A 198 -17.84 -2.73 27.39
N LEU A 199 -18.69 -2.27 28.32
CA LEU A 199 -20.08 -1.87 28.00
C LEU A 199 -20.12 -0.65 27.08
N ALA A 200 -19.19 0.30 27.26
CA ALA A 200 -19.05 1.48 26.42
C ALA A 200 -18.37 1.21 25.07
N LEU A 201 -17.83 0.01 24.84
CA LEU A 201 -16.94 -0.29 23.70
C LEU A 201 -17.60 0.03 22.35
N VAL A 202 -18.82 -0.47 22.13
CA VAL A 202 -19.54 -0.28 20.86
C VAL A 202 -19.82 1.20 20.58
N PRO A 203 -20.48 1.96 21.46
CA PRO A 203 -20.73 3.38 21.21
C PRO A 203 -19.44 4.21 21.14
N ALA A 204 -18.41 3.88 21.92
CA ALA A 204 -17.12 4.56 21.87
C ALA A 204 -16.42 4.35 20.52
N VAL A 205 -16.31 3.10 20.06
CA VAL A 205 -15.70 2.76 18.76
C VAL A 205 -16.47 3.40 17.60
N ALA A 206 -17.81 3.36 17.64
CA ALA A 206 -18.63 4.04 16.66
C ALA A 206 -18.37 5.56 16.64
N ALA A 207 -18.25 6.19 17.80
CA ALA A 207 -17.94 7.61 17.91
C ALA A 207 -16.55 7.95 17.35
N VAL A 208 -15.53 7.12 17.62
CA VAL A 208 -14.18 7.30 17.03
C VAL A 208 -14.23 7.15 15.51
N ALA A 209 -14.88 6.09 15.00
CA ALA A 209 -14.95 5.83 13.56
C ALA A 209 -15.68 6.96 12.81
N VAL A 210 -16.82 7.41 13.33
CA VAL A 210 -17.57 8.54 12.76
C VAL A 210 -16.78 9.84 12.89
N GLY A 211 -16.18 10.10 14.05
CA GLY A 211 -15.34 11.28 14.28
C GLY A 211 -14.16 11.33 13.30
N TYR A 212 -13.48 10.21 13.08
CA TYR A 212 -12.38 10.09 12.14
C TYR A 212 -12.83 10.31 10.70
N ALA A 213 -13.92 9.65 10.27
CA ALA A 213 -14.47 9.82 8.93
C ALA A 213 -14.94 11.27 8.67
N LEU A 214 -15.62 11.90 9.62
CA LEU A 214 -16.04 13.29 9.51
C LEU A 214 -14.83 14.24 9.44
N LEU A 215 -13.81 14.02 10.27
CA LEU A 215 -12.61 14.85 10.27
C LEU A 215 -11.88 14.75 8.92
N ILE A 216 -11.73 13.54 8.37
CA ILE A 216 -11.14 13.33 7.04
C ILE A 216 -11.98 14.04 5.97
N LEU A 217 -13.29 13.83 6.00
CA LEU A 217 -14.21 14.43 5.05
C LEU A 217 -14.11 15.95 5.03
N LEU A 218 -14.20 16.58 6.21
CA LEU A 218 -14.11 18.02 6.35
C LEU A 218 -12.74 18.55 5.92
N ALA A 219 -11.66 17.90 6.34
CA ALA A 219 -10.29 18.30 5.98
C ALA A 219 -10.05 18.20 4.47
N VAL A 220 -10.37 17.06 3.84
CA VAL A 220 -10.21 16.85 2.41
C VAL A 220 -11.06 17.84 1.61
N ARG A 221 -12.31 18.08 2.00
CA ARG A 221 -13.18 19.03 1.31
C ARG A 221 -12.69 20.46 1.44
N ALA A 222 -12.28 20.89 2.64
CA ALA A 222 -11.72 22.21 2.87
C ALA A 222 -10.42 22.42 2.08
N LEU A 223 -9.52 21.43 2.09
CA LEU A 223 -8.25 21.50 1.35
C LEU A 223 -8.44 21.43 -0.17
N SER A 224 -9.52 20.82 -0.64
CA SER A 224 -9.85 20.78 -2.07
C SER A 224 -10.40 22.10 -2.61
N VAL A 225 -10.83 23.03 -1.74
CA VAL A 225 -11.31 24.36 -2.17
C VAL A 225 -10.16 25.15 -2.82
N GLY A 226 -10.35 25.46 -4.11
CA GLY A 226 -9.38 26.20 -4.91
C GLY A 226 -8.22 25.37 -5.46
N LEU A 227 -8.27 24.05 -5.33
CA LEU A 227 -7.31 23.16 -5.99
C LEU A 227 -7.53 23.19 -7.50
N ARG A 228 -6.53 23.64 -8.27
CA ARG A 228 -6.64 23.87 -9.72
C ARG A 228 -5.61 23.08 -10.50
N VAL A 229 -6.02 22.46 -11.61
CA VAL A 229 -5.13 21.82 -12.58
C VAL A 229 -4.02 22.79 -13.01
N GLY A 230 -2.80 22.27 -13.19
CA GLY A 230 -1.67 23.03 -13.69
C GLY A 230 -0.36 22.70 -12.97
N THR A 231 0.65 23.50 -13.30
CA THR A 231 1.98 23.43 -12.68
C THR A 231 2.12 24.58 -11.68
N HIS A 232 2.32 24.24 -10.41
CA HIS A 232 2.35 25.19 -9.30
C HIS A 232 3.68 25.08 -8.55
N PRO A 233 4.18 26.15 -7.91
CA PRO A 233 5.34 26.01 -7.02
C PRO A 233 5.03 24.99 -5.92
N LEU A 234 5.97 24.08 -5.63
CA LEU A 234 5.78 23.06 -4.58
C LEU A 234 5.52 23.71 -3.20
N HIS A 235 6.29 24.75 -2.89
CA HIS A 235 6.11 25.58 -1.69
C HIS A 235 5.09 26.70 -1.96
N SER A 236 3.84 26.28 -2.18
CA SER A 236 2.67 27.16 -2.34
C SER A 236 1.44 26.54 -1.70
N ARG A 237 0.35 27.31 -1.64
CA ARG A 237 -0.95 26.83 -1.14
C ARG A 237 -1.42 25.59 -1.89
N ILE A 238 -1.40 25.59 -3.22
CA ILE A 238 -1.89 24.47 -4.03
C ILE A 238 -1.00 23.25 -3.88
N GLY A 239 0.33 23.42 -3.85
CA GLY A 239 1.25 22.32 -3.60
C GLY A 239 0.99 21.67 -2.24
N TRP A 240 0.85 22.49 -1.19
CA TRP A 240 0.56 22.01 0.16
C TRP A 240 -0.82 21.34 0.27
N GLN A 241 -1.85 21.89 -0.38
CA GLN A 241 -3.19 21.28 -0.44
C GLN A 241 -3.13 19.90 -1.10
N ALA A 242 -2.52 19.80 -2.29
CA ALA A 242 -2.41 18.52 -3.00
C ALA A 242 -1.68 17.46 -2.17
N TRP A 243 -0.53 17.81 -1.60
CA TRP A 243 0.23 16.91 -0.75
C TRP A 243 -0.55 16.47 0.50
N THR A 244 -1.17 17.42 1.21
CA THR A 244 -1.92 17.12 2.44
C THR A 244 -3.14 16.26 2.16
N VAL A 245 -3.86 16.52 1.05
CA VAL A 245 -4.99 15.67 0.62
C VAL A 245 -4.52 14.26 0.32
N THR A 246 -3.39 14.08 -0.37
CA THR A 246 -2.82 12.74 -0.61
C THR A 246 -2.51 12.02 0.70
N GLN A 247 -1.93 12.70 1.71
CA GLN A 247 -1.68 12.07 3.02
C GLN A 247 -2.99 11.69 3.74
N LEU A 248 -3.99 12.56 3.73
CA LEU A 248 -5.30 12.27 4.36
C LEU A 248 -6.01 11.10 3.66
N MET A 249 -5.90 11.00 2.34
CA MET A 249 -6.45 9.87 1.59
C MET A 249 -5.77 8.55 1.94
N ASP A 250 -4.45 8.56 2.12
CA ASP A 250 -3.70 7.38 2.54
C ASP A 250 -4.06 6.96 3.97
N MET A 251 -4.15 7.92 4.89
CA MET A 251 -4.63 7.69 6.26
C MET A 251 -6.06 7.16 6.32
N ALA A 252 -6.94 7.62 5.42
CA ALA A 252 -8.31 7.11 5.31
C ALA A 252 -8.32 5.65 4.87
N ARG A 253 -7.51 5.30 3.87
CA ARG A 253 -7.36 3.91 3.40
C ARG A 253 -6.92 2.97 4.53
N GLU A 254 -5.96 3.39 5.34
CA GLU A 254 -5.41 2.60 6.44
C GLU A 254 -6.40 2.47 7.62
N HIS A 255 -6.94 3.60 8.11
CA HIS A 255 -7.70 3.60 9.37
C HIS A 255 -9.21 3.36 9.18
N LEU A 256 -9.74 3.62 7.98
CA LEU A 256 -11.12 3.35 7.61
C LEU A 256 -11.21 2.15 6.66
N PHE A 257 -10.25 1.22 6.71
CA PHE A 257 -10.22 0.04 5.85
C PHE A 257 -11.58 -0.70 5.72
N PRO A 258 -12.38 -0.90 6.80
CA PRO A 258 -13.72 -1.50 6.69
C PRO A 258 -14.68 -0.80 5.72
N LEU A 259 -14.50 0.51 5.53
CA LEU A 259 -15.26 1.35 4.59
C LEU A 259 -14.82 1.14 3.14
N TYR A 260 -13.57 0.74 2.91
CA TYR A 260 -13.03 0.39 1.58
C TYR A 260 -13.45 -1.03 1.19
N ALA A 261 -13.45 -1.34 -0.11
CA ALA A 261 -13.95 -2.62 -0.65
C ALA A 261 -15.41 -2.93 -0.24
N SER A 262 -16.24 -1.90 -0.03
CA SER A 262 -17.63 -2.02 0.45
C SER A 262 -18.61 -1.30 -0.46
N LEU A 263 -19.91 -1.54 -0.26
CA LEU A 263 -20.97 -0.78 -0.92
C LEU A 263 -20.95 0.72 -0.56
N LEU A 264 -20.30 1.08 0.55
CA LEU A 264 -20.14 2.47 0.98
C LEU A 264 -18.96 3.17 0.32
N THR A 265 -17.98 2.44 -0.24
CA THR A 265 -16.77 3.05 -0.81
C THR A 265 -17.08 4.08 -1.91
N PRO A 266 -17.95 3.81 -2.91
CA PRO A 266 -18.29 4.81 -3.92
C PRO A 266 -19.00 6.04 -3.33
N VAL A 267 -19.81 5.86 -2.29
CA VAL A 267 -20.50 6.97 -1.58
C VAL A 267 -19.48 7.83 -0.84
N TRP A 268 -18.56 7.19 -0.13
CA TRP A 268 -17.46 7.84 0.57
C TRP A 268 -16.58 8.67 -0.38
N LEU A 269 -16.15 8.09 -1.50
CA LEU A 269 -15.35 8.79 -2.50
C LEU A 269 -16.11 10.00 -3.10
N ARG A 270 -17.42 9.90 -3.33
CA ARG A 270 -18.26 11.05 -3.71
C ARG A 270 -18.28 12.14 -2.66
N ALA A 271 -18.45 11.76 -1.38
CA ALA A 271 -18.49 12.71 -0.28
C ALA A 271 -17.18 13.50 -0.20
N LEU A 272 -16.03 12.85 -0.44
CA LEU A 272 -14.70 13.48 -0.49
C LEU A 272 -14.51 14.42 -1.70
N GLY A 273 -15.39 14.36 -2.70
CA GLY A 273 -15.41 15.25 -3.85
C GLY A 273 -15.05 14.63 -5.18
N MET A 274 -14.92 13.29 -5.24
CA MET A 274 -14.75 12.56 -6.48
C MET A 274 -16.06 12.48 -7.27
N LYS A 275 -16.00 12.56 -8.61
CA LYS A 275 -17.14 12.26 -9.46
C LYS A 275 -17.20 10.76 -9.69
N VAL A 276 -18.10 10.06 -9.00
CA VAL A 276 -18.20 8.59 -9.09
C VAL A 276 -19.58 8.18 -9.59
N GLY A 277 -19.60 7.45 -10.71
CA GLY A 277 -20.77 6.91 -11.37
C GLY A 277 -21.55 5.87 -10.57
N ARG A 278 -22.62 5.36 -11.18
CA ARG A 278 -23.50 4.31 -10.63
C ARG A 278 -22.88 2.94 -10.81
N GLY A 279 -23.08 2.07 -9.82
CA GLY A 279 -22.61 0.68 -9.87
C GLY A 279 -21.09 0.53 -9.95
N VAL A 280 -20.32 1.57 -9.59
CA VAL A 280 -18.86 1.50 -9.45
C VAL A 280 -18.53 0.55 -8.30
N GLU A 281 -17.58 -0.34 -8.54
CA GLU A 281 -16.95 -1.15 -7.50
C GLU A 281 -15.54 -0.61 -7.29
N ALA A 282 -15.23 -0.23 -6.06
CA ALA A 282 -13.94 0.32 -5.70
C ALA A 282 -13.43 -0.38 -4.44
N SER A 283 -12.23 -0.95 -4.54
CA SER A 283 -11.50 -1.41 -3.37
C SER A 283 -10.70 -0.24 -2.78
N THR A 284 -9.38 -0.33 -2.69
CA THR A 284 -8.53 0.73 -2.14
C THR A 284 -8.01 1.68 -3.22
N VAL A 285 -8.34 2.97 -3.08
CA VAL A 285 -8.04 4.02 -4.07
C VAL A 285 -7.28 5.17 -3.41
N LEU A 286 -6.11 5.50 -3.94
CA LEU A 286 -5.35 6.70 -3.60
C LEU A 286 -5.45 7.71 -4.74
N ALA A 287 -6.06 8.87 -4.47
CA ALA A 287 -6.30 9.88 -5.50
C ALA A 287 -6.36 11.32 -4.95
N LEU A 288 -6.40 12.30 -5.85
CA LEU A 288 -6.90 13.65 -5.54
C LEU A 288 -8.40 13.70 -5.89
N PRO A 289 -9.32 13.62 -4.89
CA PRO A 289 -10.74 13.39 -5.17
C PRO A 289 -11.35 14.43 -6.10
N SER A 290 -11.12 15.71 -5.86
CA SER A 290 -11.69 16.80 -6.66
C SER A 290 -11.23 16.85 -8.13
N LEU A 291 -10.20 16.08 -8.49
CA LEU A 291 -9.62 16.00 -9.84
C LEU A 291 -9.83 14.61 -10.47
N THR A 292 -10.63 13.75 -9.85
CA THR A 292 -10.82 12.37 -10.28
C THR A 292 -12.27 12.11 -10.69
N THR A 293 -12.43 11.52 -11.87
CA THR A 293 -13.73 11.09 -12.41
C THR A 293 -13.72 9.59 -12.68
N VAL A 294 -14.78 8.90 -12.27
CA VAL A 294 -14.97 7.45 -12.43
C VAL A 294 -16.37 7.23 -13.00
N GLY A 295 -16.44 6.66 -14.21
CA GLY A 295 -17.66 6.41 -14.96
C GLY A 295 -18.47 5.23 -14.42
N ASP A 296 -19.68 5.09 -14.94
CA ASP A 296 -20.64 4.08 -14.51
C ASP A 296 -20.11 2.65 -14.71
N GLY A 297 -20.30 1.80 -13.71
CA GLY A 297 -19.91 0.39 -13.75
C GLY A 297 -18.40 0.14 -13.76
N ALA A 298 -17.56 1.17 -13.60
CA ALA A 298 -16.11 0.99 -13.51
C ALA A 298 -15.71 0.11 -12.31
N PHE A 299 -14.54 -0.51 -12.42
CA PHE A 299 -13.95 -1.34 -11.37
C PHE A 299 -12.54 -0.84 -11.03
N LEU A 300 -12.35 -0.40 -9.79
CA LEU A 300 -11.07 0.03 -9.26
C LEU A 300 -10.61 -1.01 -8.24
N ALA A 301 -9.54 -1.73 -8.55
CA ALA A 301 -9.02 -2.78 -7.71
C ALA A 301 -8.14 -2.23 -6.58
N ASP A 302 -7.38 -3.09 -5.90
CA ASP A 302 -6.57 -2.70 -4.75
C ASP A 302 -5.41 -1.79 -5.12
N ASP A 303 -5.08 -0.88 -4.21
CA ASP A 303 -3.91 -0.02 -4.29
C ASP A 303 -3.83 0.79 -5.60
N THR A 304 -4.97 1.20 -6.16
CA THR A 304 -4.99 1.99 -7.40
C THR A 304 -4.58 3.43 -7.15
N LEU A 305 -3.75 3.99 -8.03
CA LEU A 305 -3.25 5.37 -7.93
C LEU A 305 -3.77 6.22 -9.08
N ILE A 306 -4.56 7.25 -8.77
CA ILE A 306 -5.25 8.07 -9.77
C ILE A 306 -4.99 9.56 -9.53
N ALA A 307 -4.64 10.32 -10.58
CA ALA A 307 -4.36 11.76 -10.48
C ALA A 307 -3.26 12.13 -9.46
N SER A 308 -2.25 11.26 -9.26
CA SER A 308 -1.11 11.55 -8.38
C SER A 308 -0.29 12.74 -8.88
N TYR A 309 0.08 13.69 -8.02
CA TYR A 309 0.91 14.81 -8.46
C TYR A 309 2.30 14.38 -8.93
N GLU A 310 2.90 15.14 -9.84
CA GLU A 310 4.28 14.94 -10.31
C GLU A 310 5.18 16.08 -9.83
N LEU A 311 6.43 15.78 -9.50
CA LEU A 311 7.42 16.74 -8.99
C LEU A 311 8.53 17.00 -10.01
N GLY A 312 9.07 18.22 -10.00
CA GLY A 312 10.29 18.52 -10.74
C GLY A 312 10.73 19.97 -10.63
N GLY A 313 12.02 20.20 -10.38
CA GLY A 313 12.58 21.57 -10.39
C GLY A 313 11.93 22.53 -9.39
N GLY A 314 11.36 22.03 -8.29
CA GLY A 314 10.62 22.85 -7.30
C GLY A 314 9.17 23.16 -7.68
N TRP A 315 8.71 22.59 -8.79
CA TRP A 315 7.33 22.62 -9.25
C TRP A 315 6.61 21.32 -8.91
N LEU A 316 5.29 21.42 -8.72
CA LEU A 316 4.35 20.33 -8.55
C LEU A 316 3.28 20.45 -9.64
N ARG A 317 3.08 19.39 -10.42
CA ARG A 317 2.06 19.31 -11.48
C ARG A 317 0.89 18.46 -11.00
N ILE A 318 -0.31 19.03 -11.04
CA ILE A 318 -1.58 18.31 -10.86
C ILE A 318 -2.43 18.41 -12.11
N GLY A 319 -3.28 17.43 -12.31
CA GLY A 319 -4.16 17.33 -13.47
C GLY A 319 -5.25 16.32 -13.23
N GLU A 320 -6.33 16.46 -14.00
CA GLU A 320 -7.47 15.56 -13.91
C GLU A 320 -7.11 14.16 -14.41
N ALA A 321 -7.74 13.15 -13.83
CA ALA A 321 -7.70 11.78 -14.33
C ALA A 321 -9.11 11.20 -14.40
N GLU A 322 -9.34 10.38 -15.42
CA GLU A 322 -10.64 9.79 -15.69
C GLU A 322 -10.54 8.28 -15.86
N ILE A 323 -11.49 7.56 -15.29
CA ILE A 323 -11.71 6.14 -15.51
C ILE A 323 -13.08 6.01 -16.17
N GLY A 324 -13.13 5.58 -17.43
CA GLY A 324 -14.34 5.56 -18.25
C GLY A 324 -15.37 4.53 -17.81
N GLU A 325 -16.50 4.50 -18.52
CA GLU A 325 -17.60 3.58 -18.21
C GLU A 325 -17.19 2.12 -18.38
N ARG A 326 -17.49 1.28 -17.39
CA ARG A 326 -17.11 -0.13 -17.34
C ARG A 326 -15.61 -0.38 -17.56
N ALA A 327 -14.78 0.64 -17.34
CA ALA A 327 -13.34 0.49 -17.39
C ALA A 327 -12.84 -0.24 -16.13
N PHE A 328 -11.69 -0.90 -16.26
CA PHE A 328 -11.07 -1.68 -15.20
C PHE A 328 -9.65 -1.16 -14.95
N LEU A 329 -9.35 -0.82 -13.70
CA LEU A 329 -8.00 -0.50 -13.24
C LEU A 329 -7.60 -1.55 -12.21
N GLY A 330 -6.65 -2.42 -12.57
CA GLY A 330 -6.21 -3.56 -11.77
C GLY A 330 -5.30 -3.18 -10.61
N ASN A 331 -4.92 -4.20 -9.81
CA ASN A 331 -4.16 -4.01 -8.57
C ASN A 331 -2.87 -3.23 -8.81
N SER A 332 -2.61 -2.23 -7.97
CA SER A 332 -1.46 -1.31 -8.10
C SER A 332 -1.39 -0.57 -9.45
N GLY A 333 -2.48 -0.53 -10.21
CA GLY A 333 -2.58 0.17 -11.49
C GLY A 333 -2.59 1.69 -11.31
N MET A 334 -2.03 2.41 -12.28
CA MET A 334 -1.84 3.86 -12.20
C MET A 334 -2.43 4.64 -13.37
N THR A 335 -3.19 5.69 -13.08
CA THR A 335 -3.65 6.69 -14.05
C THR A 335 -3.09 8.07 -13.68
N ALA A 336 -2.01 8.46 -14.36
CA ALA A 336 -1.28 9.70 -14.13
C ALA A 336 -2.11 10.97 -14.46
N PRO A 337 -1.72 12.16 -13.97
CA PRO A 337 -2.42 13.41 -14.28
C PRO A 337 -2.48 13.72 -15.78
N GLY A 338 -3.70 14.01 -16.26
CA GLY A 338 -4.01 14.21 -17.67
C GLY A 338 -4.13 12.90 -18.46
N ARG A 339 -4.44 11.78 -17.79
CA ARG A 339 -4.72 10.48 -18.43
C ARG A 339 -6.17 10.07 -18.21
N SER A 340 -6.68 9.31 -19.17
CA SER A 340 -7.98 8.66 -19.08
C SER A 340 -7.85 7.19 -19.45
N VAL A 341 -8.45 6.31 -18.65
CA VAL A 341 -8.74 4.93 -19.07
C VAL A 341 -10.07 4.99 -19.83
N PRO A 342 -10.11 4.70 -21.13
CA PRO A 342 -11.33 4.87 -21.94
C PRO A 342 -12.37 3.80 -21.60
N ASP A 343 -13.63 4.02 -22.01
CA ASP A 343 -14.73 3.09 -21.71
C ASP A 343 -14.44 1.64 -22.12
N GLY A 344 -14.80 0.70 -21.26
CA GLY A 344 -14.52 -0.73 -21.41
C GLY A 344 -13.03 -1.07 -21.52
N GLY A 345 -12.14 -0.09 -21.32
CA GLY A 345 -10.70 -0.28 -21.31
C GLY A 345 -10.25 -0.94 -20.02
N LEU A 346 -9.16 -1.70 -20.10
CA LEU A 346 -8.56 -2.37 -18.96
C LEU A 346 -7.10 -1.94 -18.84
N VAL A 347 -6.67 -1.59 -17.63
CA VAL A 347 -5.26 -1.46 -17.28
C VAL A 347 -4.98 -2.49 -16.20
N GLY A 348 -4.13 -3.45 -16.50
CA GLY A 348 -3.92 -4.61 -15.64
C GLY A 348 -3.05 -4.31 -14.41
N VAL A 349 -2.71 -5.38 -13.70
CA VAL A 349 -1.94 -5.32 -12.45
C VAL A 349 -0.56 -4.67 -12.70
N LEU A 350 -0.09 -3.86 -11.74
CA LEU A 350 1.21 -3.17 -11.78
C LEU A 350 1.45 -2.33 -13.04
N SER A 351 0.39 -1.86 -13.72
CA SER A 351 0.50 -1.23 -15.04
C SER A 351 0.15 0.26 -15.01
N ALA A 352 0.66 1.02 -15.99
CA ALA A 352 0.28 2.43 -16.16
C ALA A 352 -0.64 2.64 -17.36
N THR A 353 -1.54 3.62 -17.24
CA THR A 353 -2.44 4.02 -18.33
C THR A 353 -1.64 4.69 -19.47
N PRO A 354 -1.71 4.17 -20.72
CA PRO A 354 -0.96 4.71 -21.84
C PRO A 354 -1.49 6.07 -22.30
N LYS A 355 -0.65 6.85 -22.98
CA LYS A 355 -1.01 8.21 -23.42
C LYS A 355 -2.21 8.28 -24.36
N LYS A 356 -2.32 7.28 -25.25
CA LYS A 356 -3.33 7.18 -26.31
C LYS A 356 -4.06 5.84 -26.16
N ALA A 357 -4.64 5.63 -24.98
CA ALA A 357 -5.50 4.49 -24.71
C ALA A 357 -6.73 4.55 -25.63
N LYS A 358 -7.21 3.39 -26.10
CA LYS A 358 -8.37 3.26 -27.00
C LYS A 358 -9.50 2.49 -26.31
N LYS A 359 -10.75 2.88 -26.58
CA LYS A 359 -11.96 2.25 -26.06
C LYS A 359 -11.96 0.73 -26.28
N GLY A 360 -12.39 -0.03 -25.26
CA GLY A 360 -12.49 -1.49 -25.30
C GLY A 360 -11.14 -2.23 -25.43
N ARG A 361 -10.00 -1.56 -25.25
CA ARG A 361 -8.67 -2.19 -25.31
C ARG A 361 -8.09 -2.42 -23.93
N SER A 362 -7.36 -3.52 -23.80
CA SER A 362 -6.69 -3.91 -22.56
C SER A 362 -5.20 -3.63 -22.66
N TYR A 363 -4.62 -3.13 -21.57
CA TYR A 363 -3.23 -2.75 -21.46
C TYR A 363 -2.61 -3.38 -20.22
N LEU A 364 -1.36 -3.80 -20.32
CA LEU A 364 -0.59 -4.33 -19.19
C LEU A 364 0.89 -4.04 -19.39
N GLY A 365 1.59 -3.86 -18.28
CA GLY A 365 3.04 -3.75 -18.25
C GLY A 365 3.54 -2.34 -18.18
N MET A 366 4.86 -2.25 -18.02
CA MET A 366 5.65 -1.04 -17.99
C MET A 366 6.88 -1.24 -18.89
N PRO A 367 6.85 -0.81 -20.17
CA PRO A 367 5.84 0.04 -20.79
C PRO A 367 4.51 -0.68 -21.09
N PRO A 368 3.37 0.04 -21.17
CA PRO A 368 2.07 -0.59 -21.42
C PRO A 368 1.98 -1.24 -22.80
N MET A 369 1.73 -2.54 -22.82
CA MET A 369 1.49 -3.36 -24.01
C MET A 369 0.02 -3.71 -24.13
N ARG A 370 -0.45 -4.01 -25.35
CA ARG A 370 -1.84 -4.42 -25.57
C ARG A 370 -2.00 -5.89 -25.24
N LEU A 371 -3.04 -6.21 -24.48
CA LEU A 371 -3.49 -7.59 -24.26
C LEU A 371 -4.69 -7.90 -25.16
N PRO A 372 -4.67 -9.05 -25.86
CA PRO A 372 -5.88 -9.59 -26.47
C PRO A 372 -6.93 -9.85 -25.40
N ARG A 373 -8.18 -9.49 -25.67
CA ARG A 373 -9.31 -9.75 -24.78
C ARG A 373 -10.42 -10.43 -25.55
N SER A 374 -10.91 -11.55 -25.03
CA SER A 374 -12.27 -12.03 -25.25
C SER A 374 -13.12 -11.53 -24.08
N ALA A 375 -14.24 -10.87 -24.35
CA ALA A 375 -15.20 -10.55 -23.30
C ALA A 375 -15.88 -11.86 -22.87
N ASP A 376 -15.90 -12.15 -21.57
CA ASP A 376 -16.61 -13.31 -21.06
C ASP A 376 -18.13 -13.06 -21.07
N THR A 377 -18.88 -14.06 -21.50
CA THR A 377 -20.35 -14.06 -21.52
C THR A 377 -20.88 -14.59 -20.18
N ALA A 378 -20.56 -13.89 -19.09
CA ALA A 378 -21.10 -14.22 -17.77
C ALA A 378 -22.47 -13.57 -17.54
N ASP A 379 -23.24 -14.16 -16.62
CA ASP A 379 -24.55 -13.62 -16.21
C ASP A 379 -24.38 -12.19 -15.63
N GLN A 380 -24.97 -11.20 -16.32
CA GLN A 380 -24.90 -9.80 -15.93
C GLN A 380 -25.54 -9.55 -14.55
N SER A 381 -26.50 -10.38 -14.13
CA SER A 381 -27.20 -10.25 -12.85
C SER A 381 -26.36 -10.65 -11.63
N LEU A 382 -25.21 -11.28 -11.84
CA LEU A 382 -24.27 -11.65 -10.77
C LEU A 382 -22.96 -10.83 -10.83
N THR A 383 -22.87 -9.90 -11.79
CA THR A 383 -21.67 -9.10 -12.05
C THR A 383 -21.99 -7.59 -12.00
N TYR A 384 -22.83 -7.10 -12.90
CA TYR A 384 -23.09 -5.67 -13.07
C TYR A 384 -24.42 -5.19 -12.49
N ASP A 385 -25.50 -5.98 -12.57
CA ASP A 385 -26.83 -5.59 -12.10
C ASP A 385 -27.43 -6.60 -11.12
N PRO A 386 -26.92 -6.65 -9.87
CA PRO A 386 -27.39 -7.58 -8.86
C PRO A 386 -28.81 -7.28 -8.41
N PRO A 387 -29.66 -8.31 -8.21
CA PRO A 387 -30.98 -8.12 -7.62
C PRO A 387 -30.87 -7.58 -6.19
N ALA A 388 -31.87 -6.84 -5.74
CA ALA A 388 -31.88 -6.18 -4.43
C ALA A 388 -31.60 -7.14 -3.26
N ARG A 389 -32.05 -8.39 -3.34
CA ARG A 389 -31.76 -9.43 -2.32
C ARG A 389 -30.26 -9.64 -2.08
N LEU A 390 -29.44 -9.62 -3.14
CA LEU A 390 -27.99 -9.82 -3.03
C LEU A 390 -27.31 -8.55 -2.50
N ARG A 391 -27.86 -7.36 -2.79
CA ARG A 391 -27.43 -6.08 -2.19
C ARG A 391 -27.64 -6.08 -0.67
N TRP A 392 -28.81 -6.51 -0.21
CA TRP A 392 -29.08 -6.65 1.23
C TRP A 392 -28.22 -7.73 1.89
N ALA A 393 -28.07 -8.90 1.25
CA ALA A 393 -27.23 -9.97 1.78
C ALA A 393 -25.76 -9.54 1.92
N ARG A 394 -25.20 -8.87 0.89
CA ARG A 394 -23.85 -8.28 0.95
C ARG A 394 -23.76 -7.23 2.06
N GLY A 395 -24.73 -6.32 2.14
CA GLY A 395 -24.79 -5.30 3.18
C GLY A 395 -24.77 -5.88 4.60
N LEU A 396 -25.49 -6.97 4.84
CA LEU A 396 -25.49 -7.65 6.14
C LEU A 396 -24.11 -8.23 6.49
N VAL A 397 -23.42 -8.82 5.52
CA VAL A 397 -22.04 -9.31 5.72
C VAL A 397 -21.06 -8.15 5.94
N GLU A 398 -21.23 -7.05 5.20
CA GLU A 398 -20.39 -5.85 5.35
C GLU A 398 -20.58 -5.17 6.71
N VAL A 399 -21.78 -5.20 7.31
CA VAL A 399 -22.01 -4.73 8.68
C VAL A 399 -21.14 -5.50 9.68
N CYS A 400 -20.91 -6.81 9.47
CA CYS A 400 -20.04 -7.61 10.32
C CYS A 400 -18.57 -7.17 10.27
N ARG A 401 -18.15 -6.30 9.34
CA ARG A 401 -16.79 -5.72 9.35
C ARG A 401 -16.51 -4.83 10.55
N ILE A 402 -17.54 -4.44 11.31
CA ILE A 402 -17.36 -3.78 12.63
C ILE A 402 -16.75 -4.74 13.67
N VAL A 403 -16.97 -6.05 13.53
CA VAL A 403 -16.50 -7.06 14.50
C VAL A 403 -14.97 -7.03 14.66
N PRO A 404 -14.13 -7.12 13.61
CA PRO A 404 -12.68 -7.03 13.78
C PRO A 404 -12.22 -5.69 14.37
N VAL A 405 -12.94 -4.59 14.09
CA VAL A 405 -12.66 -3.28 14.72
C VAL A 405 -12.94 -3.33 16.23
N LEU A 406 -14.08 -3.90 16.64
CA LEU A 406 -14.43 -4.08 18.05
C LEU A 406 -13.46 -5.04 18.75
N CYS A 407 -13.04 -6.13 18.09
CA CYS A 407 -12.00 -7.02 18.63
C CYS A 407 -10.68 -6.29 18.85
N SER A 408 -10.26 -5.45 17.90
CA SER A 408 -9.04 -4.65 18.00
C SER A 408 -9.13 -3.64 19.15
N ALA A 409 -10.25 -2.92 19.28
CA ALA A 409 -10.47 -1.99 20.38
C ALA A 409 -10.59 -2.68 21.74
N ALA A 410 -11.27 -3.83 21.83
CA ALA A 410 -11.33 -4.64 23.04
C ALA A 410 -9.93 -5.11 23.46
N LEU A 411 -9.12 -5.55 22.49
CA LEU A 411 -7.75 -5.97 22.75
C LEU A 411 -6.87 -4.81 23.25
N ALA A 412 -7.05 -3.60 22.71
CA ALA A 412 -6.42 -2.39 23.23
C ALA A 412 -6.82 -2.09 24.67
N LEU A 413 -8.11 -2.19 24.99
CA LEU A 413 -8.62 -2.01 26.34
C LEU A 413 -8.05 -3.06 27.30
N LEU A 414 -8.05 -4.34 26.91
CA LEU A 414 -7.48 -5.43 27.70
C LEU A 414 -5.97 -5.26 27.91
N THR A 415 -5.25 -4.75 26.90
CA THR A 415 -3.82 -4.44 27.00
C THR A 415 -3.58 -3.37 28.06
N VAL A 416 -4.33 -2.27 28.00
CA VAL A 416 -4.24 -1.18 28.99
C VAL A 416 -4.59 -1.70 30.39
N ALA A 417 -5.65 -2.50 30.51
CA ALA A 417 -6.05 -3.09 31.79
C ALA A 417 -4.98 -4.03 32.37
N ALA A 418 -4.35 -4.86 31.54
CA ALA A 418 -3.26 -5.75 31.96
C ALA A 418 -2.03 -4.96 32.44
N LEU A 419 -1.66 -3.89 31.72
CA LEU A 419 -0.55 -3.01 32.13
C LEU A 419 -0.89 -2.24 33.41
N ALA A 420 -2.12 -1.77 33.56
CA ALA A 420 -2.59 -1.11 34.78
C ALA A 420 -2.59 -2.07 35.99
N TRP A 421 -3.00 -3.32 35.78
CA TRP A 421 -2.92 -4.36 36.80
C TRP A 421 -1.47 -4.60 37.25
N LEU A 422 -0.53 -4.75 36.31
CA LEU A 422 0.89 -4.87 36.64
C LEU A 422 1.43 -3.63 37.38
N ALA A 423 1.01 -2.44 36.94
CA ALA A 423 1.42 -1.17 37.53
C ALA A 423 0.90 -1.00 38.96
N SER A 424 -0.23 -1.64 39.31
CA SER A 424 -0.74 -1.66 40.69
C SER A 424 0.20 -2.35 41.68
N TYR A 425 1.05 -3.27 41.20
CA TYR A 425 2.14 -3.85 42.00
C TYR A 425 3.43 -3.03 41.89
N SER A 426 3.83 -2.66 40.66
CA SER A 426 5.01 -1.83 40.41
C SER A 426 5.05 -1.33 38.96
N PHE A 427 5.27 -0.03 38.76
CA PHE A 427 5.51 0.54 37.44
C PHE A 427 6.74 -0.05 36.73
N VAL A 428 7.78 -0.42 37.50
CA VAL A 428 8.99 -1.07 36.94
C VAL A 428 8.65 -2.45 36.40
N LEU A 429 7.82 -3.22 37.13
CA LEU A 429 7.35 -4.53 36.68
C LEU A 429 6.49 -4.40 35.42
N ALA A 430 5.56 -3.44 35.39
CA ALA A 430 4.73 -3.17 34.22
C ALA A 430 5.57 -2.81 32.99
N ALA A 431 6.58 -1.96 33.16
CA ALA A 431 7.51 -1.61 32.09
C ALA A 431 8.32 -2.82 31.60
N ALA A 432 8.87 -3.62 32.52
CA ALA A 432 9.67 -4.81 32.20
C ALA A 432 8.87 -5.90 31.47
N LEU A 433 7.59 -6.08 31.82
CA LEU A 433 6.71 -7.09 31.21
C LEU A 433 5.87 -6.57 30.04
N SER A 434 5.92 -5.27 29.74
CA SER A 434 5.10 -4.67 28.67
C SER A 434 5.27 -5.33 27.31
N GLY A 435 6.52 -5.68 26.94
CA GLY A 435 6.80 -6.39 25.69
C GLY A 435 6.13 -7.76 25.63
N LEU A 436 6.08 -8.49 26.75
CA LEU A 436 5.39 -9.79 26.81
C LEU A 436 3.88 -9.63 26.68
N VAL A 437 3.30 -8.61 27.31
CA VAL A 437 1.86 -8.29 27.17
C VAL A 437 1.55 -7.98 25.70
N LEU A 438 2.31 -7.10 25.07
CA LEU A 438 2.09 -6.69 23.67
C LEU A 438 2.24 -7.87 22.70
N VAL A 439 3.26 -8.72 22.87
CA VAL A 439 3.43 -9.93 22.04
C VAL A 439 2.27 -10.91 22.25
N THR A 440 1.80 -11.08 23.48
CA THR A 440 0.65 -11.97 23.78
C THR A 440 -0.62 -11.47 23.09
N CYS A 441 -0.89 -10.17 23.14
CA CYS A 441 -1.99 -9.54 22.43
C CYS A 441 -1.85 -9.72 20.91
N GLY A 442 -0.65 -9.51 20.37
CA GLY A 442 -0.34 -9.74 18.96
C GLY A 442 -0.61 -11.17 18.50
N VAL A 443 -0.18 -12.17 19.29
CA VAL A 443 -0.45 -13.58 19.02
C VAL A 443 -1.94 -13.88 19.07
N LEU A 444 -2.67 -13.32 20.04
CA LEU A 444 -4.12 -13.49 20.14
C LEU A 444 -4.84 -12.88 18.92
N ALA A 445 -4.47 -11.68 18.50
CA ALA A 445 -4.99 -11.02 17.30
C ALA A 445 -4.78 -11.88 16.05
N ALA A 446 -3.56 -12.40 15.87
CA ALA A 446 -3.21 -13.28 14.76
C ALA A 446 -4.00 -14.60 14.80
N ALA A 447 -4.19 -15.19 15.97
CA ALA A 447 -4.98 -16.42 16.15
C ALA A 447 -6.48 -16.19 15.86
N VAL A 448 -7.05 -15.05 16.27
CA VAL A 448 -8.43 -14.67 15.95
C VAL A 448 -8.62 -14.51 14.45
N SER A 449 -7.66 -13.88 13.75
CA SER A 449 -7.70 -13.78 12.28
C SER A 449 -7.66 -15.15 11.59
N ILE A 450 -6.81 -16.08 12.06
CA ILE A 450 -6.80 -17.46 11.57
C ILE A 450 -8.16 -18.13 11.80
N ALA A 451 -8.72 -18.02 13.01
CA ALA A 451 -10.02 -18.59 13.33
C ALA A 451 -11.13 -18.01 12.43
N ALA A 452 -11.14 -16.69 12.23
CA ALA A 452 -12.09 -16.01 11.36
C ALA A 452 -12.03 -16.54 9.93
N LYS A 453 -10.83 -16.70 9.35
CA LYS A 453 -10.64 -17.30 8.02
C LYS A 453 -11.25 -18.70 7.93
N TRP A 454 -10.97 -19.58 8.90
CA TRP A 454 -11.47 -20.95 8.86
C TRP A 454 -12.98 -21.06 9.09
N ILE A 455 -13.56 -20.19 9.92
CA ILE A 455 -15.00 -20.14 10.19
C ILE A 455 -15.78 -19.56 9.00
N LEU A 456 -15.30 -18.45 8.43
CA LEU A 456 -16.04 -17.72 7.39
C LEU A 456 -15.91 -18.37 6.02
N VAL A 457 -14.72 -18.86 5.68
CA VAL A 457 -14.38 -19.32 4.32
C VAL A 457 -14.02 -20.80 4.28
N GLY A 458 -13.29 -21.28 5.29
CA GLY A 458 -12.77 -22.64 5.31
C GLY A 458 -11.52 -22.78 4.45
N ARG A 459 -11.47 -23.79 3.57
CA ARG A 459 -10.33 -24.05 2.69
C ARG A 459 -10.57 -23.48 1.29
N PHE A 460 -9.67 -22.65 0.79
CA PHE A 460 -9.75 -22.18 -0.59
C PHE A 460 -9.52 -23.31 -1.59
N ARG A 461 -10.22 -23.24 -2.73
CA ARG A 461 -10.10 -24.16 -3.86
C ARG A 461 -9.96 -23.35 -5.15
N VAL A 462 -9.38 -23.94 -6.18
CA VAL A 462 -9.30 -23.35 -7.53
C VAL A 462 -10.68 -23.40 -8.16
N VAL A 463 -11.43 -22.31 -8.01
CA VAL A 463 -12.80 -22.15 -8.52
C VAL A 463 -13.04 -20.70 -8.95
N GLU A 464 -14.09 -20.49 -9.72
CA GLU A 464 -14.53 -19.16 -10.15
C GLU A 464 -15.80 -18.76 -9.40
N HIS A 465 -15.85 -17.52 -8.94
CA HIS A 465 -17.02 -16.96 -8.27
C HIS A 465 -17.36 -15.59 -8.87
N PRO A 466 -18.64 -15.33 -9.18
CA PRO A 466 -19.04 -13.97 -9.53
C PRO A 466 -18.90 -13.05 -8.32
N LEU A 467 -18.68 -11.76 -8.57
CA LEU A 467 -18.51 -10.73 -7.53
C LEU A 467 -19.68 -10.73 -6.53
N TRP A 468 -20.91 -10.93 -7.04
CA TRP A 468 -22.11 -10.99 -6.20
C TRP A 468 -22.38 -12.39 -5.67
N SER A 469 -21.40 -12.96 -4.99
CA SER A 469 -21.52 -14.26 -4.31
C SER A 469 -21.17 -14.16 -2.84
N GLY A 470 -21.87 -14.96 -2.02
CA GLY A 470 -21.59 -15.02 -0.58
C GLY A 470 -20.19 -15.54 -0.25
N PHE A 471 -19.52 -16.23 -1.17
CA PHE A 471 -18.10 -16.58 -1.01
C PHE A 471 -17.22 -15.34 -0.99
N VAL A 472 -17.33 -14.47 -2.00
CA VAL A 472 -16.51 -13.24 -2.13
C VAL A 472 -16.70 -12.37 -0.89
N TRP A 473 -17.93 -12.10 -0.45
CA TRP A 473 -18.15 -11.19 0.69
C TRP A 473 -17.65 -11.75 2.02
N ARG A 474 -17.73 -13.07 2.22
CA ARG A 474 -17.15 -13.73 3.40
C ARG A 474 -15.62 -13.73 3.35
N ASN A 475 -15.05 -13.87 2.16
CA ASN A 475 -13.60 -13.76 1.95
C ASN A 475 -13.11 -12.36 2.33
N GLU A 476 -13.76 -11.32 1.80
CA GLU A 476 -13.47 -9.92 2.14
C GLU A 476 -13.64 -9.61 3.63
N LEU A 477 -14.65 -10.21 4.29
CA LEU A 477 -14.82 -10.08 5.73
C LEU A 477 -13.67 -10.76 6.49
N ALA A 478 -13.22 -11.95 6.07
CA ALA A 478 -12.07 -12.62 6.65
C ALA A 478 -10.78 -11.79 6.47
N ASP A 479 -10.61 -11.18 5.29
CA ASP A 479 -9.49 -10.27 5.01
C ASP A 479 -9.51 -9.03 5.91
N THR A 480 -10.71 -8.51 6.24
CA THR A 480 -10.84 -7.42 7.23
C THR A 480 -10.27 -7.80 8.61
N PHE A 481 -10.35 -9.07 9.04
CA PHE A 481 -9.68 -9.53 10.27
C PHE A 481 -8.15 -9.56 10.11
N VAL A 482 -7.63 -9.81 8.92
CA VAL A 482 -6.19 -9.70 8.67
C VAL A 482 -5.78 -8.23 8.80
N GLU A 483 -6.43 -7.34 8.07
CA GLU A 483 -6.02 -5.94 7.92
C GLU A 483 -6.26 -5.07 9.17
N VAL A 484 -7.33 -5.34 9.94
CA VAL A 484 -7.69 -4.53 11.12
C VAL A 484 -7.16 -5.13 12.43
N LEU A 485 -6.86 -6.44 12.45
CA LEU A 485 -6.49 -7.15 13.67
C LEU A 485 -5.10 -7.78 13.56
N ALA A 486 -4.85 -8.70 12.63
CA ALA A 486 -3.55 -9.40 12.60
C ALA A 486 -2.37 -8.48 12.22
N VAL A 487 -2.53 -7.66 11.16
CA VAL A 487 -1.48 -6.78 10.62
C VAL A 487 -1.05 -5.71 11.61
N PRO A 488 -1.95 -4.90 12.20
CA PRO A 488 -1.55 -3.82 13.11
C PRO A 488 -0.93 -4.33 14.41
N TRP A 489 -1.37 -5.50 14.91
CA TRP A 489 -0.97 -6.02 16.21
C TRP A 489 0.28 -6.91 16.19
N LEU A 490 0.54 -7.65 15.12
CA LEU A 490 1.69 -8.56 15.04
C LEU A 490 2.30 -8.64 13.64
N VAL A 491 1.49 -9.00 12.64
CA VAL A 491 1.98 -9.46 11.33
C VAL A 491 2.79 -8.38 10.62
N GLY A 492 2.37 -7.11 10.70
CA GLY A 492 3.10 -5.98 10.13
C GLY A 492 4.45 -5.68 10.82
N ARG A 493 4.72 -6.26 12.00
CA ARG A 493 5.94 -6.04 12.79
C ARG A 493 6.92 -7.21 12.74
N VAL A 494 6.55 -8.30 12.07
CA VAL A 494 7.37 -9.52 11.97
C VAL A 494 7.70 -9.98 10.54
N PRO A 495 7.78 -9.11 9.50
CA PRO A 495 8.18 -9.54 8.17
C PRO A 495 9.60 -10.11 8.20
N GLY A 496 9.84 -11.16 7.43
CA GLY A 496 11.14 -11.84 7.36
C GLY A 496 11.44 -12.77 8.55
N THR A 497 10.47 -13.01 9.44
CA THR A 497 10.67 -13.85 10.64
C THR A 497 9.95 -15.21 10.54
N PRO A 498 10.33 -16.19 11.39
CA PRO A 498 9.57 -17.44 11.51
C PRO A 498 8.11 -17.25 11.94
N LEU A 499 7.78 -16.18 12.68
CA LEU A 499 6.40 -15.91 13.12
C LEU A 499 5.48 -15.60 11.94
N MET A 500 5.95 -14.82 10.97
CA MET A 500 5.22 -14.59 9.71
C MET A 500 4.89 -15.91 9.01
N ASN A 501 5.89 -16.79 8.86
CA ASN A 501 5.70 -18.09 8.22
C ASN A 501 4.73 -18.99 8.99
N LEU A 502 4.79 -19.01 10.32
CA LEU A 502 3.86 -19.79 11.15
C LEU A 502 2.43 -19.30 11.01
N TRP A 503 2.22 -17.99 11.01
CA TRP A 503 0.89 -17.39 10.84
C TRP A 503 0.32 -17.68 9.43
N LEU A 504 1.12 -17.48 8.37
CA LEU A 504 0.72 -17.80 7.00
C LEU A 504 0.38 -19.29 6.82
N ARG A 505 1.12 -20.20 7.47
CA ARG A 505 0.75 -21.63 7.53
C ARG A 505 -0.57 -21.86 8.26
N GLY A 506 -0.83 -21.12 9.34
CA GLY A 506 -2.11 -21.13 10.04
C GLY A 506 -3.29 -20.70 9.16
N LEU A 507 -3.07 -19.76 8.23
CA LEU A 507 -4.05 -19.39 7.20
C LEU A 507 -4.20 -20.44 6.08
N GLY A 508 -3.25 -21.39 5.95
CA GLY A 508 -3.33 -22.52 5.01
C GLY A 508 -2.18 -22.61 4.01
N ALA A 509 -1.27 -21.64 3.96
CA ALA A 509 -0.15 -21.65 3.02
C ALA A 509 0.81 -22.82 3.28
N ARG A 510 1.33 -23.40 2.21
CA ARG A 510 2.35 -24.45 2.29
C ARG A 510 3.72 -23.81 2.23
N ILE A 511 4.38 -23.66 3.38
CA ILE A 511 5.66 -22.95 3.48
C ILE A 511 6.76 -23.90 3.95
N GLY A 512 7.82 -24.04 3.15
CA GLY A 512 9.00 -24.86 3.41
C GLY A 512 9.91 -24.35 4.54
N ARG A 513 11.02 -25.05 4.76
CA ARG A 513 12.05 -24.71 5.74
C ARG A 513 12.92 -23.56 5.21
N GLY A 514 13.32 -22.64 6.10
CA GLY A 514 14.24 -21.55 5.75
C GLY A 514 13.66 -20.49 4.80
N VAL A 515 12.33 -20.46 4.61
CA VAL A 515 11.66 -19.40 3.83
C VAL A 515 11.82 -18.06 4.54
N TRP A 516 12.20 -17.04 3.79
CA TRP A 516 12.20 -15.65 4.22
C TRP A 516 11.04 -14.93 3.53
N CYS A 517 10.01 -14.54 4.28
CA CYS A 517 8.83 -13.89 3.72
C CYS A 517 8.60 -12.52 4.36
N GLU A 518 8.76 -11.45 3.59
CA GLU A 518 8.52 -10.07 4.01
C GLU A 518 7.14 -9.54 3.58
N SER A 519 6.26 -10.41 3.09
CA SER A 519 4.91 -10.03 2.67
C SER A 519 3.86 -10.91 3.34
N TYR A 520 2.75 -10.27 3.72
CA TYR A 520 1.53 -10.95 4.14
C TYR A 520 0.46 -10.98 3.05
N TRP A 521 0.69 -10.35 1.89
CA TRP A 521 -0.24 -10.29 0.76
C TRP A 521 -0.28 -11.63 -0.01
N LEU A 522 -0.80 -12.64 0.67
CA LEU A 522 -1.11 -13.98 0.18
C LEU A 522 -2.62 -14.22 0.41
N PRO A 523 -3.52 -13.61 -0.39
CA PRO A 523 -4.95 -13.52 -0.07
C PRO A 523 -5.60 -14.88 0.19
N GLU A 524 -5.57 -15.76 -0.80
CA GLU A 524 -6.05 -17.15 -0.64
C GLU A 524 -4.88 -18.06 -0.27
N ALA A 525 -4.39 -17.91 0.96
CA ALA A 525 -3.18 -18.58 1.46
C ALA A 525 -3.10 -20.09 1.14
N ASP A 526 -4.21 -20.84 1.19
CA ASP A 526 -4.23 -22.29 0.85
C ASP A 526 -3.77 -22.62 -0.59
N LEU A 527 -3.84 -21.64 -1.49
CA LEU A 527 -3.45 -21.75 -2.89
C LEU A 527 -1.98 -21.36 -3.12
N VAL A 528 -1.27 -20.92 -2.08
CA VAL A 528 0.15 -20.54 -2.15
C VAL A 528 1.03 -21.66 -1.63
N THR A 529 2.04 -22.03 -2.42
CA THR A 529 3.12 -22.95 -2.03
C THR A 529 4.48 -22.27 -2.18
N LEU A 530 5.21 -22.16 -1.07
CA LEU A 530 6.60 -21.71 -1.01
C LEU A 530 7.48 -22.91 -0.63
N GLY A 531 8.36 -23.33 -1.54
CA GLY A 531 9.34 -24.39 -1.30
C GLY A 531 10.40 -24.00 -0.26
N ASP A 532 11.30 -24.93 0.04
CA ASP A 532 12.40 -24.67 0.97
C ASP A 532 13.27 -23.52 0.49
N ALA A 533 13.79 -22.72 1.42
CA ALA A 533 14.69 -21.60 1.18
C ALA A 533 14.18 -20.50 0.23
N VAL A 534 12.88 -20.43 -0.10
CA VAL A 534 12.31 -19.33 -0.89
C VAL A 534 12.52 -17.96 -0.22
N SER A 535 12.79 -16.93 -1.02
CA SER A 535 12.88 -15.53 -0.58
C SER A 535 11.77 -14.68 -1.22
N VAL A 536 10.79 -14.24 -0.42
CA VAL A 536 9.77 -13.25 -0.82
C VAL A 536 10.13 -11.93 -0.16
N ASN A 537 10.51 -10.93 -0.96
CA ASN A 537 10.93 -9.62 -0.48
C ASN A 537 9.74 -8.69 -0.16
N ARG A 538 10.04 -7.52 0.42
CA ARG A 538 9.07 -6.47 0.74
C ARG A 538 8.19 -6.05 -0.44
N GLY A 539 6.95 -5.71 -0.14
CA GLY A 539 5.98 -5.18 -1.11
C GLY A 539 5.58 -6.16 -2.21
N CYS A 540 5.93 -7.44 -2.09
CA CYS A 540 5.53 -8.45 -3.07
C CYS A 540 4.07 -8.87 -2.88
N VAL A 541 3.38 -9.17 -3.97
CA VAL A 541 2.00 -9.69 -3.93
C VAL A 541 1.98 -11.07 -4.58
N LEU A 542 1.55 -12.08 -3.83
CA LEU A 542 1.33 -13.42 -4.34
C LEU A 542 -0.16 -13.56 -4.65
N GLN A 543 -0.55 -13.07 -5.82
CA GLN A 543 -1.94 -12.90 -6.19
C GLN A 543 -2.52 -14.22 -6.67
N THR A 544 -3.43 -14.77 -5.88
CA THR A 544 -4.10 -16.07 -6.11
C THR A 544 -5.44 -15.94 -6.83
N HIS A 545 -5.94 -14.71 -7.04
CA HIS A 545 -7.12 -14.47 -7.84
C HIS A 545 -7.01 -13.24 -8.74
N LEU A 546 -7.79 -13.18 -9.81
CA LEU A 546 -7.97 -11.99 -10.63
C LEU A 546 -9.45 -11.74 -10.88
N PHE A 547 -9.87 -10.48 -10.78
CA PHE A 547 -11.19 -10.05 -11.24
C PHE A 547 -11.13 -9.75 -12.73
N HIS A 548 -11.77 -10.59 -13.54
CA HIS A 548 -12.04 -10.31 -14.96
C HIS A 548 -13.55 -10.20 -15.13
N ASP A 549 -14.03 -9.06 -15.63
CA ASP A 549 -15.46 -8.82 -15.82
C ASP A 549 -16.29 -9.13 -14.56
N ARG A 550 -15.73 -8.78 -13.39
CA ARG A 550 -16.31 -9.01 -12.06
C ARG A 550 -16.53 -10.48 -11.72
N ILE A 551 -15.75 -11.38 -12.30
CA ILE A 551 -15.62 -12.77 -11.88
C ILE A 551 -14.25 -12.93 -11.21
N MET A 552 -14.27 -13.36 -9.97
CA MET A 552 -13.09 -13.77 -9.22
C MET A 552 -12.66 -15.13 -9.73
N ARG A 553 -11.55 -15.18 -10.46
CA ARG A 553 -10.93 -16.43 -10.92
C ARG A 553 -9.74 -16.74 -10.05
N MET A 554 -9.82 -17.81 -9.26
CA MET A 554 -8.75 -18.23 -8.34
C MET A 554 -7.90 -19.33 -8.95
N ASP A 555 -6.61 -19.33 -8.66
CA ASP A 555 -5.67 -20.38 -9.05
C ASP A 555 -4.45 -20.38 -8.10
N THR A 556 -3.62 -21.42 -8.20
CA THR A 556 -2.45 -21.62 -7.34
C THR A 556 -1.27 -20.73 -7.72
N VAL A 557 -0.42 -20.43 -6.75
CA VAL A 557 0.86 -19.76 -6.94
C VAL A 557 1.94 -20.60 -6.29
N ILE A 558 2.95 -21.01 -7.05
CA ILE A 558 4.00 -21.92 -6.57
C ILE A 558 5.38 -21.30 -6.78
N LEU A 559 6.12 -21.07 -5.69
CA LEU A 559 7.55 -20.74 -5.74
C LEU A 559 8.32 -21.99 -5.30
N ARG A 560 9.13 -22.56 -6.18
CA ARG A 560 9.92 -23.78 -5.91
C ARG A 560 11.14 -23.46 -5.04
N GLU A 561 11.82 -24.51 -4.59
CA GLU A 561 12.97 -24.42 -3.68
C GLU A 561 14.00 -23.37 -4.13
N GLY A 562 14.41 -22.48 -3.22
CA GLY A 562 15.40 -21.45 -3.47
C GLY A 562 14.98 -20.33 -4.42
N ALA A 563 13.72 -20.32 -4.89
CA ALA A 563 13.22 -19.25 -5.75
C ALA A 563 13.18 -17.90 -5.02
N THR A 564 13.40 -16.83 -5.78
CA THR A 564 13.37 -15.45 -5.27
C THR A 564 12.32 -14.62 -5.99
N LEU A 565 11.47 -13.95 -5.22
CA LEU A 565 10.63 -12.84 -5.68
C LEU A 565 11.19 -11.52 -5.14
N GLY A 566 11.77 -10.70 -6.03
CA GLY A 566 12.38 -9.42 -5.68
C GLY A 566 11.35 -8.35 -5.26
N PRO A 567 11.79 -7.28 -4.56
CA PRO A 567 10.90 -6.27 -3.99
C PRO A 567 9.88 -5.75 -5.00
N ARG A 568 8.63 -5.58 -4.55
CA ARG A 568 7.51 -5.12 -5.38
C ARG A 568 7.20 -6.01 -6.58
N GLY A 569 7.65 -7.26 -6.55
CA GLY A 569 7.29 -8.26 -7.54
C GLY A 569 5.87 -8.77 -7.32
N ILE A 570 5.15 -9.02 -8.40
CA ILE A 570 3.82 -9.62 -8.36
C ILE A 570 3.81 -10.90 -9.18
N VAL A 571 3.26 -11.95 -8.61
CA VAL A 571 3.01 -13.22 -9.31
C VAL A 571 1.51 -13.42 -9.43
N LEU A 572 1.04 -13.68 -10.66
CA LEU A 572 -0.38 -13.84 -10.95
C LEU A 572 -0.84 -15.31 -10.82
N PRO A 573 -2.16 -15.57 -10.76
CA PRO A 573 -2.69 -16.91 -10.52
C PRO A 573 -2.25 -17.93 -11.59
N GLY A 574 -2.02 -19.16 -11.17
CA GLY A 574 -1.60 -20.28 -12.02
C GLY A 574 -0.10 -20.28 -12.33
N SER A 575 0.66 -19.33 -11.78
CA SER A 575 2.09 -19.22 -12.06
C SER A 575 2.94 -20.17 -11.20
N THR A 576 4.04 -20.65 -11.80
CA THR A 576 5.08 -21.41 -11.09
C THR A 576 6.44 -20.76 -11.32
N VAL A 577 7.14 -20.44 -10.24
CA VAL A 577 8.52 -19.94 -10.26
C VAL A 577 9.47 -21.10 -10.00
N GLY A 578 10.32 -21.44 -10.97
CA GLY A 578 11.22 -22.59 -10.94
C GLY A 578 12.25 -22.55 -9.82
N ALA A 579 12.84 -23.70 -9.51
CA ALA A 579 13.79 -23.82 -8.41
C ALA A 579 15.03 -22.95 -8.66
N ARG A 580 15.57 -22.32 -7.61
CA ARG A 580 16.79 -21.48 -7.64
C ARG A 580 16.74 -20.37 -8.71
N SER A 581 15.54 -19.99 -9.15
CA SER A 581 15.35 -18.91 -10.10
C SER A 581 15.15 -17.57 -9.39
N THR A 582 15.56 -16.49 -10.04
CA THR A 582 15.45 -15.15 -9.50
C THR A 582 14.53 -14.29 -10.35
N LEU A 583 13.47 -13.76 -9.74
CA LEU A 583 12.68 -12.67 -10.27
C LEU A 583 13.19 -11.36 -9.69
N GLY A 584 13.66 -10.46 -10.56
CA GLY A 584 14.18 -9.17 -10.17
C GLY A 584 13.11 -8.22 -9.59
N PRO A 585 13.51 -7.08 -9.02
CA PRO A 585 12.57 -6.15 -8.39
C PRO A 585 11.59 -5.51 -9.38
N ALA A 586 10.36 -5.29 -8.93
CA ALA A 586 9.23 -4.78 -9.72
C ALA A 586 8.91 -5.63 -10.96
N SER A 587 9.06 -6.95 -10.82
CA SER A 587 8.72 -7.92 -11.86
C SER A 587 7.26 -8.36 -11.79
N LEU A 588 6.64 -8.64 -12.94
CA LEU A 588 5.30 -9.22 -13.03
C LEU A 588 5.34 -10.57 -13.77
N VAL A 589 5.03 -11.65 -13.06
CA VAL A 589 4.84 -12.97 -13.66
C VAL A 589 3.39 -13.12 -14.11
N MET A 590 3.20 -13.49 -15.37
CA MET A 590 1.89 -13.57 -16.00
C MET A 590 1.07 -14.75 -15.50
N ARG A 591 -0.26 -14.64 -15.68
CA ARG A 591 -1.19 -15.72 -15.35
C ARG A 591 -0.81 -16.99 -16.11
N GLY A 592 -0.70 -18.11 -15.39
CA GLY A 592 -0.35 -19.41 -15.98
C GLY A 592 1.10 -19.53 -16.48
N GLU A 593 1.95 -18.53 -16.25
CA GLU A 593 3.34 -18.55 -16.68
C GLU A 593 4.20 -19.45 -15.78
N SER A 594 5.07 -20.25 -16.40
CA SER A 594 6.03 -21.11 -15.70
C SER A 594 7.45 -20.65 -15.97
N VAL A 595 8.11 -20.15 -14.93
CA VAL A 595 9.51 -19.69 -14.98
C VAL A 595 10.42 -20.91 -14.82
N PRO A 596 11.37 -21.15 -15.75
CA PRO A 596 12.30 -22.27 -15.65
C PRO A 596 13.18 -22.23 -14.39
N GLU A 597 13.67 -23.38 -13.95
CA GLU A 597 14.66 -23.46 -12.88
C GLU A 597 16.01 -22.86 -13.30
N ASP A 598 16.83 -22.45 -12.32
CA ASP A 598 18.20 -21.94 -12.52
C ASP A 598 18.31 -20.76 -13.51
N THR A 599 17.25 -19.96 -13.64
CA THR A 599 17.20 -18.80 -14.54
C THR A 599 16.95 -17.50 -13.80
N SER A 600 17.34 -16.38 -14.41
CA SER A 600 17.08 -15.03 -13.90
C SER A 600 16.14 -14.29 -14.83
N TRP A 601 15.16 -13.59 -14.28
CA TRP A 601 14.12 -12.86 -15.00
C TRP A 601 13.91 -11.50 -14.38
N LEU A 602 13.52 -10.53 -15.20
CA LEU A 602 13.21 -9.18 -14.76
C LEU A 602 12.22 -8.55 -15.72
N GLY A 603 11.25 -7.85 -15.17
CA GLY A 603 10.43 -6.92 -15.93
C GLY A 603 8.95 -7.07 -15.68
N ASN A 604 8.18 -6.16 -16.27
CA ASN A 604 6.74 -6.14 -16.15
C ASN A 604 6.10 -6.02 -17.54
N PRO A 605 5.75 -7.14 -18.19
CA PRO A 605 5.97 -8.55 -17.78
C PRO A 605 7.43 -9.00 -17.77
N ILE A 606 7.72 -10.13 -17.12
CA ILE A 606 9.07 -10.66 -17.01
C ILE A 606 9.68 -11.06 -18.37
N GLU A 607 10.96 -10.77 -18.53
CA GLU A 607 11.79 -11.27 -19.63
C GLU A 607 13.10 -11.84 -19.06
N ALA A 608 13.80 -12.67 -19.86
CA ALA A 608 15.06 -13.28 -19.44
C ALA A 608 16.10 -12.22 -19.10
N TRP A 609 16.62 -12.26 -17.88
CA TRP A 609 17.60 -11.31 -17.37
C TRP A 609 19.00 -11.93 -17.38
N ARG A 610 19.83 -11.49 -18.33
CA ARG A 610 21.26 -11.83 -18.34
C ARG A 610 21.98 -10.99 -17.29
N ARG A 611 22.54 -11.67 -16.29
CA ARG A 611 23.30 -11.07 -15.18
C ARG A 611 24.77 -11.36 -15.28
#